data_AF-A0A7V2F2V8-F1
#
_entry.id   AF-A0A7V2F2V8-F1
#
_cell.length_a   1.000
_cell.length_b   1.000
_cell.length_c   1.000
_cell.angle_alpha   90.00
_cell.angle_beta   90.00
_cell.angle_gamma   90.00
#
_symmetry.space_group_name_H-M   'P 1'
#
loop_
_entity.id
_entity.type
_entity.pdbx_description
1 polymer ?
#
loop_
_entity_poly.entity_id
_entity_poly.type
_entity_poly.pdbx_seq_one_letter_code
_entity_poly.pdbx_strand_id
1 'polypeptide(L)'
;MRGGDVAKSSLDALRRRFYLRGPEGIGDEGLIALVMGAGNGRSAGMIAQELMDRYGGLEGIGNAGVQELIGAKGVGSACAVRLLAAFELGRRCITCGREAAIRRVRSPEDVAELMIPEMRGLDREYFKAVLLDTKNGIKRIVTVAVGSLNAALVHPREIFKAAVAASAAGIILVHNHPTGNPEPSNEDADLTVRFAGCGELMGIDLVDHIIIGGNSYVSMRERDLIPR
;
A
#
# COMPACT_ATOMS: atom_id res chain seq x y z
N MET A 1 -43.65 9.98 -4.53
CA MET A 1 -42.35 10.48 -5.06
C MET A 1 -41.40 9.29 -5.15
N ARG A 2 -40.87 8.99 -6.35
CA ARG A 2 -40.03 7.79 -6.60
C ARG A 2 -38.61 8.05 -6.06
N GLY A 3 -37.95 7.05 -5.47
CA GLY A 3 -36.66 7.16 -4.75
C GLY A 3 -35.46 7.77 -5.51
N GLY A 4 -35.59 8.04 -6.81
CA GLY A 4 -34.54 8.68 -7.63
C GLY A 4 -34.33 10.18 -7.36
N ASP A 5 -35.38 10.93 -7.00
CA ASP A 5 -35.26 12.40 -6.78
C ASP A 5 -34.52 12.75 -5.49
N VAL A 6 -34.71 11.96 -4.43
CA VAL A 6 -34.09 12.19 -3.12
C VAL A 6 -32.58 11.91 -3.17
N ALA A 7 -32.16 10.87 -3.89
CA ALA A 7 -30.75 10.52 -4.06
C ALA A 7 -29.98 11.61 -4.85
N LYS A 8 -30.61 12.20 -5.87
CA LYS A 8 -30.03 13.28 -6.67
C LYS A 8 -29.88 14.58 -5.87
N SER A 9 -30.91 14.94 -5.10
CA SER A 9 -30.89 16.12 -4.23
C SER A 9 -29.80 16.08 -3.16
N SER A 10 -29.48 14.91 -2.61
CA SER A 10 -28.45 14.75 -1.56
C SER A 10 -27.03 14.94 -2.12
N LEU A 11 -26.73 14.37 -3.28
CA LEU A 11 -25.43 14.54 -3.95
C LEU A 11 -25.20 15.98 -4.42
N ASP A 12 -26.25 16.66 -4.89
CA ASP A 12 -26.14 18.06 -5.30
C ASP A 12 -25.84 18.98 -4.11
N ALA A 13 -26.38 18.67 -2.92
CA ALA A 13 -26.01 19.38 -1.68
C ALA A 13 -24.54 19.14 -1.29
N LEU A 14 -24.03 17.92 -1.43
CA LEU A 14 -22.61 17.61 -1.19
C LEU A 14 -21.71 18.33 -2.19
N ARG A 15 -22.05 18.32 -3.49
CA ARG A 15 -21.32 19.06 -4.53
C ARG A 15 -21.27 20.54 -4.22
N ARG A 16 -22.41 21.14 -3.86
CA ARG A 16 -22.47 22.56 -3.47
C ARG A 16 -21.58 22.84 -2.27
N ARG A 17 -21.56 21.96 -1.27
CA ARG A 17 -20.69 22.12 -0.10
C ARG A 17 -19.22 22.01 -0.47
N PHE A 18 -18.85 21.07 -1.34
CA PHE A 18 -17.50 20.90 -1.86
C PHE A 18 -17.03 22.16 -2.60
N TYR A 19 -17.87 22.75 -3.46
CA TYR A 19 -17.55 24.00 -4.16
C TYR A 19 -17.35 25.19 -3.21
N LEU A 20 -18.11 25.26 -2.11
CA LEU A 20 -18.06 26.39 -1.19
C LEU A 20 -16.97 26.28 -0.12
N ARG A 21 -16.61 25.06 0.29
CA ARG A 21 -15.75 24.82 1.46
C ARG A 21 -14.54 23.94 1.17
N GLY A 22 -14.36 23.51 -0.07
CA GLY A 22 -13.31 22.56 -0.42
C GLY A 22 -13.57 21.16 0.14
N PRO A 23 -12.62 20.22 -0.08
CA PRO A 23 -12.68 18.88 0.47
C PRO A 23 -12.71 18.86 2.01
N GLU A 24 -12.10 19.85 2.68
CA GLU A 24 -12.04 19.95 4.14
C GLU A 24 -13.42 20.15 4.79
N GLY A 25 -14.38 20.67 4.03
CA GLY A 25 -15.77 20.85 4.47
C GLY A 25 -16.64 19.59 4.32
N ILE A 26 -16.07 18.46 3.89
CA ILE A 26 -16.77 17.21 3.60
C ILE A 26 -16.14 16.09 4.45
N GLY A 27 -16.95 15.41 5.25
CA GLY A 27 -16.51 14.22 5.97
C GLY A 27 -16.27 13.03 5.03
N ASP A 28 -15.60 11.99 5.53
CA ASP A 28 -15.21 10.82 4.75
C ASP A 28 -16.40 10.17 4.02
N GLU A 29 -17.56 10.04 4.67
CA GLU A 29 -18.78 9.50 4.06
C GLU A 29 -19.26 10.35 2.88
N GLY A 30 -19.11 11.67 3.00
CA GLY A 30 -19.46 12.62 1.94
C GLY A 30 -18.51 12.51 0.76
N LEU A 31 -17.21 12.34 1.00
CA LEU A 31 -16.21 12.14 -0.06
C LEU A 31 -16.45 10.81 -0.78
N ILE A 32 -16.71 9.74 -0.04
CA ILE A 32 -17.09 8.43 -0.58
C ILE A 32 -18.35 8.56 -1.44
N ALA A 33 -19.41 9.21 -0.93
CA ALA A 33 -20.65 9.41 -1.67
C ALA A 33 -20.42 10.20 -2.98
N LEU A 34 -19.55 11.21 -2.98
CA LEU A 34 -19.20 11.97 -4.17
C LEU A 34 -18.48 11.12 -5.23
N VAL A 35 -17.52 10.28 -4.81
CA VAL A 35 -16.80 9.34 -5.71
C VAL A 35 -17.74 8.29 -6.28
N MET A 36 -18.57 7.71 -5.43
CA MET A 36 -19.56 6.69 -5.77
C MET A 36 -20.69 7.24 -6.66
N GLY A 37 -20.99 8.53 -6.62
CA GLY A 37 -22.11 9.11 -7.34
C GLY A 37 -23.47 8.51 -6.95
N ALA A 38 -24.47 8.61 -7.83
CA ALA A 38 -25.81 8.09 -7.53
C ALA A 38 -25.79 6.56 -7.43
N GLY A 39 -26.15 6.04 -6.25
CA GLY A 39 -26.37 4.59 -6.06
C GLY A 39 -27.63 4.12 -6.80
N ASN A 40 -27.86 2.80 -6.81
CA ASN A 40 -29.03 2.16 -7.44
C ASN A 40 -30.35 2.50 -6.70
N GLY A 41 -30.78 3.77 -6.71
CA GLY A 41 -32.01 4.26 -6.07
C GLY A 41 -31.94 4.42 -4.54
N ARG A 42 -30.76 4.28 -3.93
CA ARG A 42 -30.50 4.55 -2.50
C ARG A 42 -29.71 5.84 -2.32
N SER A 43 -29.80 6.45 -1.14
CA SER A 43 -28.97 7.60 -0.77
C SER A 43 -27.49 7.21 -0.75
N ALA A 44 -26.67 7.89 -1.55
CA ALA A 44 -25.22 7.63 -1.61
C ALA A 44 -24.54 7.82 -0.24
N GLY A 45 -24.99 8.80 0.55
CA GLY A 45 -24.49 9.01 1.91
C GLY A 45 -24.80 7.87 2.87
N MET A 46 -25.97 7.22 2.74
CA MET A 46 -26.29 6.05 3.56
C MET A 46 -25.43 4.85 3.17
N ILE A 47 -25.20 4.62 1.87
CA ILE A 47 -24.32 3.54 1.43
C ILE A 47 -22.88 3.81 1.90
N ALA A 48 -22.41 5.06 1.84
CA ALA A 48 -21.08 5.43 2.32
C ALA A 48 -20.92 5.16 3.83
N GLN A 49 -21.91 5.52 4.66
CA GLN A 49 -21.89 5.19 6.09
C GLN A 49 -21.87 3.67 6.32
N GLU A 50 -22.74 2.91 5.65
CA GLU A 50 -22.78 1.44 5.75
C GLU A 50 -21.43 0.80 5.37
N LEU A 51 -20.72 1.37 4.38
CA LEU A 51 -19.38 0.92 4.01
C LEU A 51 -18.35 1.25 5.10
N MET A 52 -18.37 2.47 5.64
CA MET A 52 -17.46 2.86 6.73
C MET A 52 -17.63 1.94 7.94
N ASP A 53 -18.87 1.66 8.32
CA ASP A 53 -19.19 0.79 9.46
C ASP A 53 -18.78 -0.66 9.18
N ARG A 54 -19.05 -1.18 7.97
CA ARG A 54 -18.79 -2.59 7.62
C ARG A 54 -17.29 -2.89 7.47
N TYR A 55 -16.52 -1.95 6.92
CA TYR A 55 -15.11 -2.17 6.59
C TYR A 55 -14.15 -1.45 7.56
N GLY A 56 -14.65 -0.80 8.62
CA GLY A 56 -13.79 -0.17 9.63
C GLY A 56 -13.11 1.11 9.14
N GLY A 57 -13.78 1.89 8.28
CA GLY A 57 -13.30 3.17 7.78
C GLY A 57 -12.61 3.12 6.41
N LEU A 58 -11.97 4.24 6.03
CA LEU A 58 -11.37 4.44 4.71
C LEU A 58 -10.31 3.38 4.37
N GLU A 59 -9.49 2.98 5.35
CA GLU A 59 -8.43 2.00 5.14
C GLU A 59 -9.00 0.64 4.72
N GLY A 60 -9.98 0.12 5.46
CA GLY A 60 -10.57 -1.17 5.12
C GLY A 60 -11.38 -1.13 3.82
N ILE A 61 -12.02 -0.01 3.48
CA ILE A 61 -12.67 0.15 2.16
C ILE A 61 -11.62 0.12 1.03
N GLY A 62 -10.49 0.82 1.21
CA GLY A 62 -9.43 0.91 0.20
C GLY A 62 -8.66 -0.40 -0.03
N ASN A 63 -8.74 -1.34 0.92
CA ASN A 63 -8.09 -2.65 0.85
C ASN A 63 -9.09 -3.79 0.54
N ALA A 64 -10.39 -3.51 0.49
CA ALA A 64 -11.41 -4.50 0.15
C ALA A 64 -11.31 -4.97 -1.31
N GLY A 65 -11.64 -6.24 -1.54
CA GLY A 65 -11.75 -6.80 -2.88
C GLY A 65 -12.94 -6.23 -3.67
N VAL A 66 -12.81 -6.13 -5.00
CA VAL A 66 -13.89 -5.64 -5.89
C VAL A 66 -15.20 -6.41 -5.66
N GLN A 67 -15.13 -7.74 -5.52
CA GLN A 67 -16.31 -8.59 -5.30
C GLN A 67 -16.92 -8.40 -3.91
N GLU A 68 -16.09 -8.13 -2.90
CA GLU A 68 -16.55 -7.87 -1.54
C GLU A 68 -17.37 -6.57 -1.50
N LEU A 69 -16.87 -5.51 -2.14
CA LEU A 69 -17.58 -4.24 -2.24
C LEU A 69 -18.89 -4.38 -3.03
N ILE A 70 -18.91 -5.13 -4.14
CA ILE A 70 -20.15 -5.42 -4.89
C ILE A 70 -21.17 -6.18 -4.01
N GLY A 71 -20.70 -7.00 -3.07
CA GLY A 71 -21.54 -7.68 -2.08
C GLY A 71 -22.21 -6.73 -1.07
N ALA A 72 -21.87 -5.44 -1.04
CA ALA A 72 -22.56 -4.45 -0.22
C ALA A 72 -23.84 -3.93 -0.91
N LYS A 73 -24.94 -3.87 -0.16
CA LYS A 73 -26.26 -3.52 -0.69
C LYS A 73 -26.24 -2.10 -1.28
N GLY A 74 -26.52 -1.98 -2.57
CA GLY A 74 -26.55 -0.69 -3.26
C GLY A 74 -25.22 -0.27 -3.88
N VAL A 75 -24.17 -1.10 -3.77
CA VAL A 75 -22.89 -0.93 -4.47
C VAL A 75 -22.91 -1.79 -5.74
N GLY A 76 -23.07 -1.13 -6.89
CA GLY A 76 -22.90 -1.78 -8.20
C GLY A 76 -21.43 -1.88 -8.61
N SER A 77 -21.15 -2.65 -9.67
CA SER A 77 -19.79 -2.82 -10.22
C SER A 77 -19.11 -1.49 -10.54
N ALA A 78 -19.79 -0.58 -11.23
CA ALA A 78 -19.27 0.75 -11.57
C ALA A 78 -18.99 1.62 -10.34
N CYS A 79 -19.68 1.37 -9.23
CA CYS A 79 -19.46 2.08 -7.97
C CYS A 79 -18.22 1.57 -7.26
N ALA A 80 -18.10 0.24 -7.13
CA ALA A 80 -16.94 -0.42 -6.53
C ALA A 80 -15.63 -0.05 -7.26
N VAL A 81 -15.63 -0.12 -8.61
CA VAL A 81 -14.44 0.22 -9.41
C VAL A 81 -14.04 1.68 -9.24
N ARG A 82 -15.00 2.63 -9.26
CA ARG A 82 -14.69 4.05 -9.07
C ARG A 82 -14.08 4.34 -7.70
N LEU A 83 -14.60 3.70 -6.66
CA LEU A 83 -14.11 3.87 -5.30
C LEU A 83 -12.68 3.33 -5.15
N LEU A 84 -12.43 2.09 -5.59
CA LEU A 84 -11.09 1.49 -5.55
C LEU A 84 -10.10 2.24 -6.44
N ALA A 85 -10.53 2.74 -7.61
CA ALA A 85 -9.69 3.58 -8.45
C ALA A 85 -9.31 4.90 -7.77
N ALA A 86 -10.23 5.53 -7.02
CA ALA A 86 -9.92 6.74 -6.27
C ALA A 86 -8.89 6.48 -5.16
N PHE A 87 -9.01 5.38 -4.42
CA PHE A 87 -8.02 4.98 -3.42
C PHE A 87 -6.65 4.69 -4.04
N GLU A 88 -6.62 3.96 -5.15
CA GLU A 88 -5.38 3.66 -5.87
C GLU A 88 -4.71 4.92 -6.43
N LEU A 89 -5.49 5.87 -6.96
CA LEU A 89 -4.96 7.18 -7.37
C LEU A 89 -4.37 7.95 -6.18
N GLY A 90 -5.06 7.96 -5.03
CA GLY A 90 -4.55 8.56 -3.80
C GLY A 90 -3.22 7.94 -3.38
N ARG A 91 -3.13 6.60 -3.38
CA ARG A 91 -1.91 5.84 -3.09
C ARG A 91 -0.77 6.24 -4.03
N ARG A 92 -1.03 6.26 -5.35
CA ARG A 92 -0.03 6.66 -6.36
C ARG A 92 0.41 8.12 -6.27
N CYS A 93 -0.48 9.05 -5.94
CA CYS A 93 -0.13 10.45 -5.74
C CYS A 93 0.87 10.63 -4.60
N ILE A 94 0.67 9.90 -3.50
CA ILE A 94 1.58 9.90 -2.35
C ILE A 94 2.92 9.27 -2.73
N THR A 95 2.90 8.10 -3.38
CA THR A 95 4.12 7.39 -3.77
C THR A 95 4.94 8.15 -4.82
N CYS A 96 4.31 8.69 -5.88
CA CYS A 96 4.99 9.41 -6.96
C CYS A 96 5.70 10.68 -6.46
N GLY A 97 5.08 11.43 -5.54
CA GLY A 97 5.71 12.59 -4.91
C GLY A 97 6.92 12.23 -4.05
N ARG A 98 6.87 11.07 -3.37
CA ARG A 98 7.94 10.57 -2.49
C ARG A 98 9.10 9.92 -3.23
N GLU A 99 8.85 9.15 -4.29
CA GLU A 99 9.90 8.62 -5.17
C GLU A 99 10.74 9.76 -5.80
N ALA A 100 10.11 10.89 -6.13
CA ALA A 100 10.82 12.06 -6.64
C ALA A 100 11.62 12.83 -5.55
N ALA A 101 11.16 12.78 -4.30
CA ALA A 101 11.76 13.49 -3.16
C ALA A 101 12.91 12.69 -2.51
N ILE A 102 12.71 11.39 -2.26
CA ILE A 102 13.71 10.48 -1.69
C ILE A 102 14.53 9.89 -2.83
N ARG A 103 15.48 10.70 -3.32
CA ARG A 103 16.46 10.22 -4.32
C ARG A 103 17.56 9.36 -3.72
N ARG A 104 17.75 9.38 -2.41
CA ARG A 104 18.83 8.70 -1.70
C ARG A 104 18.39 8.25 -0.32
N VAL A 105 18.59 6.97 -0.03
CA VAL A 105 18.38 6.35 1.28
C VAL A 105 19.57 6.67 2.19
N ARG A 106 19.29 7.22 3.36
CA ARG A 106 20.26 7.55 4.43
C ARG A 106 19.98 6.79 5.70
N SER A 107 18.73 6.40 5.92
CA SER A 107 18.32 5.63 7.09
C SER A 107 17.13 4.72 6.77
N PRO A 108 16.81 3.75 7.65
CA PRO A 108 15.63 2.90 7.50
C PRO A 108 14.31 3.69 7.41
N GLU A 109 14.21 4.84 8.10
CA GLU A 109 13.06 5.73 8.05
C GLU A 109 12.77 6.20 6.62
N ASP A 110 13.78 6.51 5.82
CA ASP A 110 13.59 6.94 4.43
C ASP A 110 12.87 5.86 3.61
N VAL A 111 13.22 4.59 3.84
CA VAL A 111 12.56 3.46 3.17
C VAL A 111 11.15 3.27 3.71
N ALA A 112 10.97 3.36 5.03
CA ALA A 112 9.66 3.23 5.65
C ALA A 112 8.68 4.32 5.17
N GLU A 113 9.11 5.59 5.10
CA GLU A 113 8.29 6.70 4.60
C GLU A 113 7.84 6.50 3.15
N LEU A 114 8.69 5.87 2.34
CA LEU A 114 8.38 5.55 0.95
C LEU A 114 7.41 4.37 0.84
N MET A 115 7.61 3.32 1.64
CA MET A 115 6.95 2.02 1.47
C MET A 115 5.66 1.85 2.29
N ILE A 116 5.55 2.46 3.48
CA ILE A 116 4.36 2.36 4.35
C ILE A 116 3.07 2.76 3.63
N PRO A 117 2.97 3.88 2.89
CA PRO A 117 1.72 4.24 2.21
C PRO A 117 1.26 3.22 1.18
N GLU A 118 2.21 2.51 0.56
CA GLU A 118 1.91 1.52 -0.46
C GLU A 118 1.58 0.15 0.14
N MET A 119 2.19 -0.19 1.28
CA MET A 119 2.18 -1.53 1.84
C MET A 119 1.32 -1.70 3.11
N ARG A 120 0.91 -0.60 3.75
CA ARG A 120 0.05 -0.64 4.93
C ARG A 120 -1.35 -1.14 4.59
N GLY A 121 -1.90 -2.00 5.45
CA GLY A 121 -3.25 -2.51 5.35
C GLY A 121 -3.49 -3.51 4.21
N LEU A 122 -2.46 -3.90 3.45
CA LEU A 122 -2.59 -4.96 2.46
C LEU A 122 -3.00 -6.27 3.16
N ASP A 123 -3.99 -6.95 2.56
CA ASP A 123 -4.60 -8.20 3.07
C ASP A 123 -3.68 -9.43 2.92
N ARG A 124 -2.54 -9.27 2.25
CA ARG A 124 -1.53 -10.28 1.96
C ARG A 124 -0.15 -9.70 2.20
N GLU A 125 0.81 -10.58 2.42
CA GLU A 125 2.22 -10.20 2.47
C GLU A 125 2.71 -9.89 1.05
N TYR A 126 3.35 -8.75 0.88
CA TYR A 126 4.03 -8.35 -0.34
C TYR A 126 5.52 -8.31 -0.02
N PHE A 127 6.32 -9.02 -0.80
CA PHE A 127 7.78 -8.98 -0.70
C PHE A 127 8.34 -8.14 -1.84
N LYS A 128 9.09 -7.10 -1.51
CA LYS A 128 9.65 -6.14 -2.45
C LYS A 128 11.15 -5.98 -2.25
N ALA A 129 11.82 -5.50 -3.29
CA ALA A 129 13.21 -5.07 -3.23
C ALA A 129 13.37 -3.66 -3.78
N VAL A 130 14.01 -2.79 -3.01
CA VAL A 130 14.49 -1.48 -3.43
C VAL A 130 15.92 -1.64 -3.94
N LEU A 131 16.13 -1.35 -5.22
CA LEU A 131 17.42 -1.48 -5.88
C LEU A 131 18.18 -0.15 -5.80
N LEU A 132 19.41 -0.19 -5.30
CA LEU A 132 20.21 0.99 -5.01
C LEU A 132 21.40 1.16 -5.96
N ASP A 133 21.81 2.40 -6.20
CA ASP A 133 23.12 2.72 -6.80
C ASP A 133 24.24 2.82 -5.75
N THR A 134 25.48 3.07 -6.18
CA THR A 134 26.66 3.17 -5.29
C THR A 134 26.63 4.34 -4.30
N LYS A 135 25.67 5.25 -4.43
CA LYS A 135 25.45 6.39 -3.54
C LYS A 135 24.13 6.23 -2.76
N ASN A 136 23.62 5.01 -2.63
CA ASN A 136 22.33 4.67 -2.01
C ASN A 136 21.13 5.35 -2.69
N GLY A 137 21.26 5.70 -3.97
CA GLY A 137 20.17 6.26 -4.76
C GLY A 137 19.20 5.19 -5.21
N ILE A 138 17.89 5.45 -5.08
CA ILE A 138 16.86 4.47 -5.49
C ILE A 138 16.80 4.42 -7.02
N LYS A 139 17.13 3.28 -7.60
CA LYS A 139 17.06 3.04 -9.04
C LYS A 139 15.69 2.53 -9.46
N ARG A 140 15.14 1.61 -8.66
CA ARG A 140 13.88 0.93 -8.95
C ARG A 140 13.37 0.19 -7.72
N ILE A 141 12.06 0.03 -7.61
CA ILE A 141 11.41 -0.84 -6.65
C ILE A 141 10.74 -1.97 -7.43
N VAL A 142 10.93 -3.21 -6.99
CA VAL A 142 10.36 -4.40 -7.64
C VAL A 142 9.55 -5.22 -6.64
N THR A 143 8.34 -5.60 -7.03
CA THR A 143 7.56 -6.62 -6.31
C THR A 143 8.04 -8.00 -6.73
N VAL A 144 8.44 -8.80 -5.76
CA VAL A 144 9.08 -10.11 -5.95
C VAL A 144 8.09 -11.24 -5.68
N ALA A 145 7.28 -11.11 -4.63
CA ALA A 145 6.26 -12.08 -4.27
C ALA A 145 5.03 -11.41 -3.65
N VAL A 146 3.89 -12.08 -3.74
CA VAL A 146 2.62 -11.69 -3.12
C VAL A 146 1.94 -12.95 -2.54
N GLY A 147 1.54 -12.91 -1.28
CA GLY A 147 0.98 -14.05 -0.53
C GLY A 147 1.92 -14.50 0.59
N SER A 148 1.53 -15.55 1.33
CA SER A 148 2.30 -16.03 2.49
C SER A 148 3.77 -16.29 2.15
N LEU A 149 4.68 -15.72 2.92
CA LEU A 149 6.14 -15.92 2.91
C LEU A 149 6.52 -17.34 3.34
N ASN A 150 6.07 -18.35 2.60
CA ASN A 150 6.75 -19.63 2.64
C ASN A 150 8.13 -19.41 2.00
N ALA A 151 9.22 -19.75 2.71
CA ALA A 151 10.60 -19.59 2.27
C ALA A 151 10.93 -20.21 0.87
N ALA A 152 10.03 -21.04 0.34
CA ALA A 152 10.09 -21.59 -1.01
C ALA A 152 9.67 -20.60 -2.12
N LEU A 153 8.90 -19.55 -1.81
CA LEU A 153 8.33 -18.62 -2.79
C LEU A 153 9.22 -17.41 -3.08
N VAL A 154 10.07 -16.99 -2.15
CA VAL A 154 10.98 -15.84 -2.34
C VAL A 154 12.39 -16.34 -2.66
N HIS A 155 12.64 -16.56 -3.94
CA HIS A 155 13.92 -17.09 -4.40
C HIS A 155 14.93 -15.96 -4.70
N PRO A 156 16.17 -16.01 -4.16
CA PRO A 156 17.18 -14.97 -4.41
C PRO A 156 17.39 -14.63 -5.89
N ARG A 157 17.37 -15.65 -6.76
CA ARG A 157 17.48 -15.49 -8.22
C ARG A 157 16.55 -14.41 -8.80
N GLU A 158 15.32 -14.27 -8.31
CA GLU A 158 14.37 -13.31 -8.89
C GLU A 158 14.78 -11.86 -8.55
N ILE A 159 15.26 -11.64 -7.33
CA ILE A 159 15.73 -10.34 -6.87
C ILE A 159 17.07 -10.00 -7.53
N PHE A 160 18.04 -10.91 -7.48
CA PHE A 160 19.36 -10.66 -8.03
C PHE A 160 19.35 -10.55 -9.55
N LYS A 161 18.43 -11.23 -10.26
CA LYS A 161 18.21 -11.00 -11.70
C LYS A 161 17.79 -9.55 -11.97
N ALA A 162 16.86 -9.00 -11.19
CA ALA A 162 16.43 -7.61 -11.33
C ALA A 162 17.54 -6.63 -10.91
N ALA A 163 18.26 -6.93 -9.84
CA ALA A 163 19.39 -6.13 -9.35
C ALA A 163 20.51 -6.03 -10.40
N VAL A 164 20.92 -7.16 -10.98
CA VAL A 164 21.93 -7.21 -12.05
C VAL A 164 21.46 -6.46 -13.29
N ALA A 165 20.21 -6.68 -13.74
CA ALA A 165 19.65 -5.99 -14.89
C ALA A 165 19.57 -4.47 -14.69
N ALA A 166 19.36 -4.03 -13.44
CA ALA A 166 19.38 -2.63 -13.07
C ALA A 166 20.78 -2.10 -12.77
N SER A 167 21.84 -2.92 -12.83
CA SER A 167 23.20 -2.57 -12.35
C SER A 167 23.16 -1.95 -10.95
N ALA A 168 22.44 -2.60 -10.03
CA ALA A 168 22.34 -2.18 -8.64
C ALA A 168 23.66 -2.48 -7.91
N ALA A 169 24.05 -1.58 -7.00
CA ALA A 169 25.18 -1.78 -6.10
C ALA A 169 24.75 -2.41 -4.77
N GLY A 170 23.47 -2.31 -4.42
CA GLY A 170 22.90 -2.92 -3.23
C GLY A 170 21.39 -3.03 -3.33
N ILE A 171 20.81 -3.76 -2.38
CA ILE A 171 19.37 -3.97 -2.26
C ILE A 171 18.89 -3.70 -0.83
N ILE A 172 17.67 -3.20 -0.69
CA ILE A 172 16.93 -3.23 0.57
C ILE A 172 15.69 -4.09 0.35
N LEU A 173 15.50 -5.11 1.18
CA LEU A 173 14.30 -5.94 1.15
C LEU A 173 13.20 -5.28 1.98
N VAL A 174 11.95 -5.41 1.55
CA VAL A 174 10.81 -4.86 2.28
C VAL A 174 9.64 -5.82 2.21
N HIS A 175 9.02 -6.13 3.34
CA HIS A 175 7.72 -6.80 3.36
C HIS A 175 6.78 -6.25 4.41
N ASN A 176 5.47 -6.45 4.19
CA ASN A 176 4.45 -6.11 5.17
C ASN A 176 3.93 -7.36 5.86
N HIS A 177 3.57 -7.23 7.13
CA HIS A 177 2.76 -8.20 7.87
C HIS A 177 1.30 -7.71 7.89
N PRO A 178 0.33 -8.45 7.30
CA PRO A 178 -1.09 -8.09 7.32
C PRO A 178 -1.68 -7.96 8.73
N THR A 179 -1.05 -8.57 9.72
CA THR A 179 -1.41 -8.47 11.14
C THR A 179 -1.23 -7.07 11.71
N GLY A 180 -0.42 -6.23 11.05
CA GLY A 180 -0.06 -4.89 11.51
C GLY A 180 1.07 -4.86 12.55
N ASN A 181 1.63 -6.00 12.95
CA ASN A 181 2.79 -6.07 13.83
C ASN A 181 4.08 -6.23 12.99
N PRO A 182 5.07 -5.33 13.09
CA PRO A 182 6.30 -5.44 12.32
C PRO A 182 7.37 -6.37 12.93
N GLU A 183 7.08 -7.06 14.03
CA GLU A 183 8.06 -7.93 14.69
C GLU A 183 8.46 -9.12 13.79
N PRO A 184 9.77 -9.33 13.51
CA PRO A 184 10.24 -10.39 12.63
C PRO A 184 9.92 -11.78 13.15
N SER A 185 9.57 -12.69 12.23
CA SER A 185 9.56 -14.12 12.52
C SER A 185 10.97 -14.74 12.40
N ASN A 186 11.12 -16.01 12.77
CA ASN A 186 12.36 -16.75 12.53
C ASN A 186 12.61 -16.94 11.02
N GLU A 187 11.55 -17.16 10.24
CA GLU A 187 11.62 -17.26 8.78
C GLU A 187 12.09 -15.94 8.14
N ASP A 188 11.68 -14.79 8.68
CA ASP A 188 12.17 -13.48 8.23
C ASP A 188 13.68 -13.35 8.49
N ALA A 189 14.17 -13.79 9.65
CA ALA A 189 15.60 -13.79 9.98
C ALA A 189 16.39 -14.73 9.07
N ASP A 190 15.91 -15.96 8.84
CA ASP A 190 16.54 -16.94 7.96
C ASP A 190 16.61 -16.45 6.51
N LEU A 191 15.52 -15.82 6.03
CA LEU A 191 15.49 -15.17 4.72
C LEU A 191 16.52 -14.05 4.65
N THR A 192 16.59 -13.19 5.67
CA THR A 192 17.56 -12.09 5.75
C THR A 192 18.99 -12.59 5.62
N VAL A 193 19.37 -13.60 6.40
CA VAL A 193 20.71 -14.22 6.38
C VAL A 193 21.01 -14.82 5.01
N ARG A 194 20.06 -15.55 4.42
CA ARG A 194 20.22 -16.15 3.09
C ARG A 194 20.46 -15.10 2.01
N PHE A 195 19.71 -14.00 2.04
CA PHE A 195 19.86 -12.91 1.07
C PHE A 195 21.15 -12.13 1.27
N ALA A 196 21.60 -11.92 2.52
CA ALA A 196 22.89 -11.32 2.81
C ALA A 196 24.04 -12.12 2.19
N GLY A 197 24.08 -13.43 2.42
CA GLY A 197 25.12 -14.30 1.83
C GLY A 197 25.07 -14.35 0.30
N CYS A 198 23.88 -14.33 -0.30
CA CYS A 198 23.76 -14.21 -1.75
C CYS A 198 24.25 -12.84 -2.26
N GLY A 199 23.99 -11.77 -1.51
CA GLY A 199 24.44 -10.43 -1.86
C GLY A 199 25.95 -10.31 -1.87
N GLU A 200 26.61 -10.83 -0.85
CA GLU A 200 28.07 -10.91 -0.75
C GLU A 200 28.67 -11.67 -1.95
N LEU A 201 28.15 -12.86 -2.26
CA LEU A 201 28.61 -13.68 -3.39
C LEU A 201 28.45 -12.98 -4.74
N MET A 202 27.41 -12.17 -4.90
CA MET A 202 27.09 -11.47 -6.14
C MET A 202 27.75 -10.09 -6.24
N GLY A 203 28.35 -9.58 -5.15
CA GLY A 203 28.82 -8.19 -5.07
C GLY A 203 27.68 -7.16 -5.11
N ILE A 204 26.51 -7.50 -4.58
CA ILE A 204 25.33 -6.64 -4.47
C ILE A 204 24.80 -6.75 -3.05
N ASP A 205 25.23 -5.87 -2.17
CA ASP A 205 25.02 -6.02 -0.73
C ASP A 205 23.55 -5.90 -0.34
N LEU A 206 23.13 -6.73 0.63
CA LEU A 206 21.90 -6.50 1.37
C LEU A 206 22.13 -5.36 2.36
N VAL A 207 21.67 -4.16 2.01
CA VAL A 207 21.85 -2.94 2.82
C VAL A 207 20.96 -2.98 4.04
N ASP A 208 19.70 -3.40 3.89
CA ASP A 208 18.76 -3.60 4.99
C ASP A 208 17.62 -4.54 4.60
N HIS A 209 16.83 -4.97 5.57
CA HIS A 209 15.54 -5.62 5.40
C HIS A 209 14.53 -4.96 6.34
N ILE A 210 13.48 -4.35 5.77
CA ILE A 210 12.47 -3.57 6.48
C ILE A 210 11.16 -4.34 6.55
N ILE A 211 10.63 -4.53 7.75
CA ILE A 211 9.33 -5.17 7.97
C ILE A 211 8.32 -4.10 8.36
N ILE A 212 7.19 -4.02 7.64
CA ILE A 212 6.14 -3.02 7.83
C ILE A 212 4.94 -3.65 8.53
N GLY A 213 4.49 -3.01 9.61
CA GLY A 213 3.27 -3.36 10.33
C GLY A 213 2.39 -2.13 10.52
N GLY A 214 1.31 -2.01 9.74
CA GLY A 214 0.45 -0.82 9.79
C GLY A 214 1.25 0.47 9.47
N ASN A 215 1.37 1.37 10.45
CA ASN A 215 2.15 2.61 10.32
C ASN A 215 3.53 2.54 11.00
N SER A 216 3.97 1.38 11.47
CA SER A 216 5.30 1.17 12.07
C SER A 216 6.14 0.23 11.21
N TYR A 217 7.45 0.18 11.51
CA TYR A 217 8.38 -0.72 10.85
C TYR A 217 9.46 -1.22 11.80
N VAL A 218 10.18 -2.26 11.39
CA VAL A 218 11.41 -2.75 12.01
C VAL A 218 12.50 -2.85 10.94
N SER A 219 13.71 -2.38 11.26
CA SER A 219 14.92 -2.63 10.46
C SER A 219 15.68 -3.83 11.02
N MET A 220 15.93 -4.83 10.17
CA MET A 220 16.75 -5.98 10.53
C MET A 220 18.22 -5.58 10.72
N ARG A 221 18.71 -4.55 10.02
CA ARG A 221 20.05 -3.99 10.24
C ARG A 221 20.18 -3.40 11.64
N GLU A 222 19.23 -2.58 12.08
CA GLU A 222 19.26 -1.95 13.42
C GLU A 222 19.10 -2.96 14.55
N ARG A 223 18.48 -4.11 14.26
CA ARG A 223 18.34 -5.25 15.17
C ARG A 223 19.57 -6.17 15.19
N ASP A 224 20.63 -5.85 14.44
CA ASP A 224 21.83 -6.69 14.26
C ASP A 224 21.52 -8.11 13.71
N LEU A 225 20.45 -8.24 12.91
CA LEU A 225 20.01 -9.51 12.30
C LEU A 225 20.54 -9.71 10.87
N ILE A 226 21.29 -8.74 10.35
CA ILE A 226 22.00 -8.87 9.07
C ILE A 226 23.46 -9.23 9.35
N PRO A 227 23.96 -10.38 8.86
CA PRO A 227 25.37 -10.73 8.97
C PRO A 227 26.28 -9.65 8.39
N ARG A 228 27.46 -9.48 9.01
CA ARG A 228 28.49 -8.55 8.53
C ARG A 228 29.26 -9.11 7.36
#